data_AF-A0A1W9MXP1-F1
#
_entry.id   AF-A0A1W9MXP1-F1
#
_cell.length_a   1.000
_cell.length_b   1.000
_cell.length_c   1.000
_cell.angle_alpha   90.00
_cell.angle_beta   90.00
_cell.angle_gamma   90.00
#
_symmetry.space_group_name_H-M   'P 1'
#
loop_
_entity.id
_entity.type
_entity.pdbx_description
1 polymer ?
#
loop_
_entity_poly.entity_id
_entity_poly.type
_entity_poly.pdbx_seq_one_letter_code
_entity_poly.pdbx_strand_id
1 'polypeptide(L)'
;MKTRYKQLNSKRKIKELAEGDLQHYSELARQLRYGGNPEHKKNPGDFGLTPPSCPRPGKSLCDAVCIFSRKVALNHLKSGLCKGLISDRFNGRWPQNIWSVTENGCPLEAQLENPATGTYHGYPMPESDPLAAEIVRQWNMKND
;
A
#
# COMPACT_ATOMS: atom_id res chain seq x y z
N MET A 1 -4.58 6.72 -24.45
CA MET A 1 -4.26 6.40 -23.04
C MET A 1 -4.29 4.88 -22.88
N LYS A 2 -3.13 4.21 -22.71
CA LYS A 2 -3.08 2.74 -22.67
C LYS A 2 -3.66 2.25 -21.33
N THR A 3 -4.86 1.68 -21.34
CA THR A 3 -5.50 1.02 -20.19
C THR A 3 -4.66 -0.19 -19.75
N ARG A 4 -3.84 0.00 -18.71
CA ARG A 4 -2.81 -0.96 -18.27
C ARG A 4 -3.33 -2.10 -17.38
N TYR A 5 -4.57 -2.03 -16.88
CA TYR A 5 -5.07 -2.89 -15.79
C TYR A 5 -6.38 -3.64 -16.09
N LYS A 6 -6.65 -4.06 -17.33
CA LYS A 6 -7.88 -4.83 -17.64
C LYS A 6 -7.87 -6.28 -17.14
N GLN A 7 -6.74 -6.77 -16.61
CA GLN A 7 -6.56 -8.16 -16.19
C GLN A 7 -5.93 -8.22 -14.80
N LEU A 8 -6.38 -9.19 -13.99
CA LEU A 8 -5.80 -9.47 -12.68
C LEU A 8 -4.33 -9.86 -12.85
N ASN A 9 -3.45 -9.16 -12.15
CA ASN A 9 -2.02 -9.48 -12.15
C ASN A 9 -1.80 -10.74 -11.29
N SER A 10 -1.34 -11.83 -11.90
CA SER A 10 -1.07 -13.11 -11.22
C SER A 10 -0.02 -13.03 -10.11
N LYS A 11 0.70 -11.91 -10.01
CA LYS A 11 1.66 -11.60 -8.95
C LYS A 11 1.05 -10.88 -7.74
N ARG A 12 -0.20 -10.39 -7.84
CA ARG A 12 -0.90 -9.64 -6.79
C ARG A 12 -2.05 -10.47 -6.25
N LYS A 13 -1.70 -11.56 -5.56
CA LYS A 13 -2.66 -12.42 -4.87
C LYS A 13 -2.64 -12.12 -3.38
N ILE A 14 -3.83 -12.08 -2.78
CA ILE A 14 -4.02 -11.89 -1.34
C ILE A 14 -3.72 -13.23 -0.65
N LYS A 15 -2.95 -13.18 0.43
CA LYS A 15 -2.66 -14.36 1.25
C LYS A 15 -3.92 -14.76 2.02
N GLU A 16 -4.25 -16.06 1.97
CA GLU A 16 -5.16 -16.67 2.93
C GLU A 16 -4.48 -16.75 4.31
N LEU A 17 -5.16 -16.22 5.32
CA LEU A 17 -4.65 -16.13 6.68
C LEU A 17 -4.90 -17.42 7.45
N ALA A 18 -3.89 -17.88 8.18
CA ALA A 18 -4.00 -18.96 9.14
C ALA A 18 -4.22 -18.43 10.55
N GLU A 19 -4.57 -19.33 11.48
CA GLU A 19 -4.65 -18.99 12.90
C GLU A 19 -3.30 -18.44 13.41
N GLY A 20 -3.34 -17.32 14.14
CA GLY A 20 -2.14 -16.64 14.65
C GLY A 20 -1.45 -15.66 13.68
N ASP A 21 -1.77 -15.68 12.38
CA ASP A 21 -1.15 -14.78 11.39
C ASP A 21 -1.36 -13.30 11.74
N LEU A 22 -2.56 -12.92 12.18
CA LEU A 22 -2.88 -11.53 12.53
C LEU A 22 -2.06 -10.99 13.70
N GLN A 23 -1.77 -11.83 14.69
CA GLN A 23 -0.91 -11.44 15.82
C GLN A 23 0.51 -11.21 15.33
N HIS A 24 1.04 -12.13 14.52
CA HIS A 24 2.36 -11.99 13.91
C HIS A 24 2.49 -10.70 13.08
N TYR A 25 1.50 -10.39 12.23
CA TYR A 25 1.53 -9.18 11.41
C TYR A 25 1.34 -7.89 12.21
N SER A 26 0.60 -7.94 13.31
CA SER A 26 0.50 -6.81 14.24
C SER A 26 1.84 -6.48 14.90
N GLU A 27 2.64 -7.50 15.22
CA GLU A 27 4.01 -7.30 15.72
C GLU A 27 4.95 -6.79 14.63
N LEU A 28 4.84 -7.33 13.42
CA LEU A 28 5.61 -6.91 12.25
C LEU A 28 5.35 -5.43 11.90
N ALA A 29 4.10 -4.97 12.03
CA ALA A 29 3.69 -3.59 11.78
C ALA A 29 4.40 -2.57 12.68
N ARG A 30 4.89 -2.97 13.87
CA ARG A 30 5.67 -2.10 14.75
C ARG A 30 7.06 -1.78 14.19
N GLN A 31 7.60 -2.66 13.36
CA GLN A 31 8.97 -2.58 12.80
C GLN A 31 9.01 -1.96 11.40
N LEU A 32 7.85 -1.86 10.76
CA LEU A 32 7.69 -1.40 9.39
C LEU A 32 8.07 0.10 9.23
N ARG A 33 8.64 0.43 8.06
CA ARG A 33 9.04 1.80 7.68
C ARG A 33 8.39 2.22 6.36
N TYR A 34 8.20 3.52 6.20
CA TYR A 34 7.72 4.10 4.94
C TYR A 34 8.81 4.96 4.32
N GLY A 35 9.24 4.64 3.09
CA GLY A 35 10.25 5.38 2.34
C GLY A 35 9.63 6.57 1.59
N GLY A 36 8.50 6.30 0.92
CA GLY A 36 7.81 7.27 0.06
C GLY A 36 8.51 7.44 -1.30
N ASN A 37 7.73 7.57 -2.38
CA ASN A 37 8.26 7.73 -3.72
C ASN A 37 8.01 9.17 -4.26
N PRO A 38 9.03 9.91 -4.71
CA PRO A 38 8.89 11.24 -5.34
C PRO A 38 8.02 11.27 -6.60
N GLU A 39 7.86 10.14 -7.31
CA GLU A 39 7.11 10.06 -8.56
C GLU A 39 5.58 10.13 -8.39
N HIS A 40 5.08 10.01 -7.15
CA HIS A 40 3.65 9.92 -6.81
C HIS A 40 3.15 11.08 -5.94
N LYS A 41 3.94 12.14 -5.81
CA LYS A 41 3.63 13.30 -4.95
C LYS A 41 3.74 14.58 -5.74
N LYS A 42 2.80 15.51 -5.54
CA LYS A 42 2.86 16.87 -6.09
C LYS A 42 3.41 17.87 -5.06
N ASN A 43 3.30 17.56 -3.77
CA ASN A 43 3.89 18.31 -2.65
C ASN A 43 4.80 17.40 -1.81
N PRO A 44 6.08 17.76 -1.57
CA PRO A 44 7.03 16.92 -0.85
C PRO A 44 6.84 16.85 0.67
N GLY A 45 6.00 17.70 1.29
CA GLY A 45 5.71 17.64 2.73
C GLY A 45 6.95 17.52 3.63
N ASP A 46 6.91 16.65 4.64
CA ASP A 46 8.01 16.30 5.57
C ASP A 46 8.91 15.15 5.06
N PHE A 47 8.76 14.73 3.80
CA PHE A 47 9.35 13.49 3.33
C PHE A 47 10.85 13.57 3.02
N GLY A 48 11.47 14.76 3.06
CA GLY A 48 12.92 14.93 2.86
C GLY A 48 13.43 14.45 1.49
N LEU A 49 12.57 14.44 0.46
CA LEU A 49 12.88 13.86 -0.83
C LEU A 49 13.69 14.83 -1.68
N THR A 50 14.86 14.37 -2.14
CA THR A 50 15.74 15.08 -3.06
C THR A 50 16.04 14.16 -4.25
N PRO A 51 15.82 14.54 -5.53
CA PRO A 51 15.34 15.84 -6.04
C PRO A 51 13.84 16.09 -5.80
N PRO A 52 13.35 17.35 -5.99
CA PRO A 52 11.95 17.72 -5.76
C PRO A 52 10.96 16.87 -6.56
N SER A 53 9.75 16.76 -6.03
CA SER A 53 8.70 15.88 -6.55
C SER A 53 8.35 16.21 -8.01
N CYS A 54 8.63 15.26 -8.92
CA CYS A 54 8.25 15.33 -10.33
C CYS A 54 7.18 14.26 -10.61
N PRO A 55 5.90 14.51 -10.28
CA PRO A 55 4.83 13.58 -10.59
C PRO A 55 4.76 13.35 -12.11
N ARG A 56 5.02 12.12 -12.55
CA ARG A 56 4.95 11.79 -13.98
C ARG A 56 3.48 11.79 -14.44
N PRO A 57 3.16 12.31 -15.64
CA PRO A 57 1.82 12.21 -16.22
C PRO A 57 1.33 10.75 -16.23
N GLY A 58 0.17 10.49 -15.63
CA GLY A 58 -0.46 9.16 -15.59
C GLY A 58 -0.20 8.30 -14.35
N LYS A 59 0.40 8.84 -13.28
CA LYS A 59 0.49 8.18 -11.97
C LYS A 59 -0.59 8.69 -11.01
N SER A 60 -1.23 7.78 -10.27
CA SER A 60 -2.14 8.13 -9.17
C SER A 60 -1.38 8.88 -8.08
N LEU A 61 -1.84 10.08 -7.74
CA LEU A 61 -1.20 10.96 -6.76
C LEU A 61 -1.72 10.68 -5.36
N CYS A 62 -0.83 10.57 -4.39
CA CYS A 62 -1.22 10.43 -2.97
C CYS A 62 -2.05 11.65 -2.49
N ASP A 63 -1.86 12.82 -3.11
CA ASP A 63 -2.63 14.04 -2.81
C ASP A 63 -4.12 13.89 -3.17
N ALA A 64 -4.45 13.12 -4.20
CA ALA A 64 -5.83 12.91 -4.64
C ALA A 64 -6.67 12.09 -3.64
N VAL A 65 -6.01 11.40 -2.71
CA VAL A 65 -6.64 10.57 -1.66
C VAL A 65 -6.35 11.09 -0.26
N CYS A 66 -5.99 12.38 -0.14
CA CYS A 66 -5.75 13.06 1.13
C CYS A 66 -4.58 12.52 1.98
N ILE A 67 -3.60 11.84 1.37
CA ILE A 67 -2.39 11.38 2.08
C ILE A 67 -1.30 12.44 1.97
N PHE A 68 -1.28 13.35 2.95
CA PHE A 68 -0.40 14.53 2.95
C PHE A 68 0.86 14.42 3.81
N SER A 69 1.01 13.36 4.60
CA SER A 69 2.19 13.19 5.47
C SER A 69 2.70 11.76 5.51
N ARG A 70 3.98 11.60 5.85
CA ARG A 70 4.61 10.29 6.03
C ARG A 70 3.91 9.48 7.13
N LYS A 71 3.49 10.16 8.19
CA LYS A 71 2.76 9.56 9.30
C LYS A 71 1.43 8.95 8.85
N VAL A 72 0.65 9.67 8.04
CA VAL A 72 -0.63 9.17 7.51
C VAL A 72 -0.41 7.97 6.60
N ALA A 73 0.56 8.05 5.68
CA ALA A 73 0.90 6.92 4.80
C ALA A 73 1.34 5.68 5.60
N LEU A 74 2.17 5.88 6.62
CA LEU A 74 2.63 4.82 7.52
C LEU A 74 1.47 4.19 8.30
N ASN A 75 0.49 4.99 8.75
CA ASN A 75 -0.68 4.49 9.47
C ASN A 75 -1.54 3.58 8.60
N HIS A 76 -1.86 3.98 7.36
CA HIS A 76 -2.60 3.12 6.43
C HIS A 76 -1.86 1.80 6.16
N LEU A 77 -0.55 1.90 5.93
CA LEU A 77 0.30 0.74 5.69
C LEU A 77 0.30 -0.23 6.89
N LYS A 78 0.46 0.28 8.11
CA LYS A 78 0.36 -0.52 9.33
C LYS A 78 -1.01 -1.15 9.47
N SER A 79 -2.07 -0.40 9.21
CA SER A 79 -3.44 -0.92 9.28
C SER A 79 -3.69 -2.06 8.29
N GLY A 80 -3.18 -1.94 7.06
CA GLY A 80 -3.22 -3.01 6.06
C GLY A 80 -2.54 -4.29 6.54
N LEU A 81 -1.35 -4.14 7.10
CA LEU A 81 -0.59 -5.25 7.64
C LEU A 81 -1.28 -5.91 8.84
N CYS A 82 -1.77 -5.12 9.81
CA CYS A 82 -2.50 -5.63 10.98
C CYS A 82 -3.79 -6.37 10.60
N LYS A 83 -4.45 -5.96 9.51
CA LYS A 83 -5.64 -6.64 8.98
C LYS A 83 -5.31 -7.85 8.08
N GLY A 84 -4.03 -8.13 7.86
CA GLY A 84 -3.57 -9.23 7.00
C GLY A 84 -3.94 -9.07 5.53
N LEU A 85 -4.20 -7.84 5.04
CA LEU A 85 -4.34 -7.59 3.61
C LEU A 85 -2.96 -7.50 2.96
N ILE A 86 -2.36 -8.65 2.73
CA ILE A 86 -0.97 -8.77 2.29
C ILE A 86 -0.83 -9.79 1.17
N SER A 87 0.25 -9.66 0.40
CA SER A 87 0.56 -10.60 -0.66
C SER A 87 0.91 -11.98 -0.11
N ASP A 88 0.57 -13.02 -0.88
CA ASP A 88 1.09 -14.39 -0.71
C ASP A 88 2.59 -14.53 -1.02
N ARG A 89 3.20 -13.52 -1.64
CA ARG A 89 4.64 -13.47 -1.94
C ARG A 89 5.38 -12.72 -0.85
N PHE A 90 6.53 -13.27 -0.47
CA PHE A 90 7.36 -12.72 0.59
C PHE A 90 8.81 -12.58 0.17
N ASN A 91 9.51 -11.62 0.77
CA ASN A 91 10.96 -11.54 0.80
C ASN A 91 11.41 -11.58 2.27
N GLY A 92 11.90 -12.74 2.70
CA GLY A 92 12.08 -13.04 4.12
C GLY A 92 10.73 -12.97 4.85
N ARG A 93 10.67 -12.18 5.93
CA ARG A 93 9.44 -11.96 6.73
C ARG A 93 8.50 -10.90 6.16
N TRP A 94 8.86 -10.23 5.08
CA TRP A 94 8.13 -9.07 4.56
C TRP A 94 7.26 -9.47 3.36
N PRO A 95 5.94 -9.22 3.39
CA PRO A 95 5.10 -9.44 2.22
C PRO A 95 5.49 -8.47 1.10
N GLN A 96 5.45 -8.92 -0.15
CA GLN A 96 5.84 -8.12 -1.31
C GLN A 96 4.92 -6.90 -1.49
N ASN A 97 3.64 -7.07 -1.20
CA ASN A 97 2.65 -6.00 -1.20
C ASN A 97 1.82 -6.02 0.09
N ILE A 98 1.44 -4.83 0.53
CA ILE A 98 0.46 -4.61 1.60
C ILE A 98 -0.61 -3.69 1.03
N TRP A 99 -1.88 -4.03 1.27
CA TRP A 99 -3.01 -3.25 0.82
C TRP A 99 -3.75 -2.65 2.02
N SER A 100 -4.30 -1.47 1.80
CA SER A 100 -5.09 -0.76 2.80
C SER A 100 -6.15 0.10 2.12
N VAL A 101 -7.10 0.62 2.89
CA VAL A 101 -8.12 1.52 2.37
C VAL A 101 -8.11 2.79 3.22
N THR A 102 -8.23 3.95 2.58
CA THR A 102 -8.39 5.23 3.31
C THR A 102 -9.75 5.29 4.00
N GLU A 103 -9.92 6.25 4.91
CA GLU A 103 -11.22 6.50 5.55
C GLU A 103 -12.33 6.81 4.53
N ASN A 104 -11.96 7.42 3.39
CA ASN A 104 -12.90 7.74 2.31
C ASN A 104 -13.09 6.57 1.31
N GLY A 105 -12.64 5.36 1.64
CA GLY A 105 -12.85 4.17 0.81
C GLY A 105 -11.87 4.02 -0.36
N CYS A 106 -10.79 4.78 -0.42
CA CYS A 106 -9.82 4.69 -1.52
C CYS A 106 -8.82 3.55 -1.28
N PRO A 107 -8.70 2.55 -2.18
CA PRO A 107 -7.74 1.47 -2.03
C PRO A 107 -6.31 1.95 -2.33
N LEU A 108 -5.39 1.51 -1.48
CA LEU A 108 -3.96 1.81 -1.54
C LEU A 108 -3.18 0.51 -1.68
N GLU A 109 -2.12 0.55 -2.47
CA GLU A 109 -1.11 -0.49 -2.52
C GLU A 109 0.23 0.06 -2.06
N ALA A 110 0.90 -0.68 -1.18
CA ALA A 110 2.29 -0.47 -0.85
C ALA A 110 3.13 -1.65 -1.32
N GLN A 111 4.25 -1.35 -1.97
CA GLN A 111 5.21 -2.35 -2.44
C GLN A 111 6.49 -2.28 -1.60
N LEU A 112 7.02 -3.45 -1.25
CA LEU A 112 8.29 -3.57 -0.54
C LEU A 112 9.43 -3.00 -1.41
N GLU A 113 10.14 -2.04 -0.86
CA GLU A 113 11.26 -1.33 -1.50
C GLU A 113 12.59 -1.85 -0.98
N ASN A 114 12.72 -2.06 0.33
CA ASN A 114 13.93 -2.57 0.95
C ASN A 114 13.61 -3.66 2.00
N PRO A 115 13.85 -4.94 1.69
CA PRO A 115 13.60 -6.06 2.60
C PRO A 115 14.49 -6.05 3.84
N ALA A 116 15.71 -5.49 3.77
CA ALA A 116 16.62 -5.44 4.91
C ALA A 116 16.10 -4.52 6.04
N THR A 117 15.24 -3.55 5.69
CA THR A 117 14.72 -2.56 6.64
C THR A 117 13.21 -2.59 6.80
N GLY A 118 12.49 -3.43 6.04
CA GLY A 118 11.02 -3.43 6.03
C GLY A 118 10.44 -2.13 5.52
N THR A 119 11.10 -1.50 4.54
CA THR A 119 10.68 -0.21 3.98
C THR A 119 9.80 -0.42 2.76
N TYR A 120 8.65 0.25 2.76
CA TYR A 120 7.69 0.23 1.66
C TYR A 120 7.46 1.63 1.10
N HIS A 121 6.99 1.68 -0.14
CA HIS A 121 6.38 2.87 -0.74
C HIS A 121 4.97 2.54 -1.21
N GLY A 122 4.04 3.48 -1.03
CA GLY A 122 2.63 3.29 -1.36
C GLY A 122 2.10 4.28 -2.40
N TYR A 123 1.04 3.88 -3.07
CA TYR A 123 0.32 4.66 -4.07
C TYR A 123 -1.18 4.26 -4.13
N PRO A 124 -2.07 5.16 -4.54
CA PRO A 124 -3.47 4.82 -4.74
C PRO A 124 -3.64 3.85 -5.92
N MET A 125 -4.49 2.86 -5.75
CA MET A 125 -4.83 1.94 -6.82
C MET A 125 -5.78 2.63 -7.82
N PRO A 126 -5.56 2.51 -9.14
CA PRO A 126 -6.49 3.06 -10.13
C PRO A 126 -7.87 2.38 -10.02
N GLU A 127 -8.96 3.13 -10.21
CA GLU A 127 -10.32 2.57 -10.22
C GLU A 127 -10.52 1.46 -11.27
N SER A 128 -9.76 1.53 -12.37
CA SER A 128 -9.79 0.51 -13.43
C SER A 128 -9.12 -0.82 -13.05
N ASP A 129 -8.44 -0.88 -11.90
CA ASP A 129 -7.76 -2.09 -11.43
C ASP A 129 -8.77 -3.04 -10.77
N PRO A 130 -9.01 -4.25 -11.30
CA PRO A 130 -9.99 -5.17 -10.73
C PRO A 130 -9.65 -5.59 -9.29
N LEU A 131 -8.38 -5.55 -8.89
CA LEU A 131 -7.99 -5.84 -7.51
C LEU A 131 -8.47 -4.74 -6.54
N ALA A 132 -8.67 -3.50 -7.01
CA ALA A 132 -9.07 -2.38 -6.16
C ALA A 132 -10.42 -2.64 -5.49
N ALA A 133 -11.40 -3.11 -6.26
CA ALA A 133 -12.72 -3.46 -5.75
C ALA A 133 -12.64 -4.60 -4.72
N GLU A 134 -11.80 -5.60 -4.98
CA GLU A 134 -11.61 -6.74 -4.07
C GLU A 134 -10.95 -6.31 -2.74
N ILE A 135 -9.96 -5.41 -2.78
CA ILE A 135 -9.34 -4.86 -1.57
C ILE A 135 -10.36 -4.12 -0.71
N VAL A 136 -11.22 -3.29 -1.32
CA VAL A 136 -12.28 -2.57 -0.59
C VAL A 136 -13.27 -3.56 0.03
N ARG A 137 -13.70 -4.58 -0.72
CA ARG A 137 -14.61 -5.62 -0.21
C ARG A 137 -14.02 -6.35 1.00
N GLN A 138 -12.79 -6.84 0.88
CA GLN A 138 -12.08 -7.55 1.95
C GLN A 138 -11.80 -6.65 3.17
N TRP A 139 -11.54 -5.36 2.95
CA TRP A 139 -11.34 -4.41 4.03
C TRP A 139 -12.60 -4.24 4.89
N ASN A 140 -13.76 -4.07 4.25
CA ASN A 140 -15.03 -3.89 4.94
C ASN A 140 -15.42 -5.13 5.75
N MET A 141 -15.26 -6.32 5.18
CA MET A 141 -15.49 -7.60 5.90
C MET A 141 -14.61 -7.78 7.15
N LYS A 142 -13.55 -6.99 7.31
CA LYS A 142 -12.63 -7.03 8.46
C LYS A 142 -12.82 -5.82 9.40
N ASN A 143 -13.80 -4.96 9.13
CA ASN A 143 -14.20 -3.85 9.99
C ASN A 143 -15.55 -4.09 10.68
N ASP A 144 -16.38 -4.96 10.09
CA ASP A 144 -17.55 -5.56 10.74
C ASP A 144 -17.13 -6.58 11.82
#